data_AF-A0A9E5VRT3-F1
#
_entry.id   AF-A0A9E5VRT3-F1
#
_cell.length_a   1.000
_cell.length_b   1.000
_cell.length_c   1.000
_cell.angle_alpha   90.00
_cell.angle_beta   90.00
_cell.angle_gamma   90.00
#
_symmetry.space_group_name_H-M   'P 1'
#
loop_
_entity.id
_entity.type
_entity.pdbx_description
1 polymer ?
#
loop_
_entity_poly.entity_id
_entity_poly.type
_entity_poly.pdbx_seq_one_letter_code
_entity_poly.pdbx_strand_id
1 'polypeptide(L)'
;MTLKTEYDIYKSGAAQTIRFRKQNRNLSRYFADLTDKEPLTEAVLDSLITEAGNKSGIKITFGKIKIGKELELTTEESDVSALESFAGAFLEALSGFYEENEVHITRMFGSFIYLKRENGILRAVKATPLPIRYCPLMKQLLLEVGGDTAGKFLSAIEEGDVASQTELMRGLIDEVVIGGGYFDTARPLNSCEANVLFGASETMSTAFRSGLIDAAVIVSNNLGTIITTDDSNTQGAVKRMTGLFLTSPSAHLRDTAYKSGIIPVFPHTACIDQLEGVRLALSLGYKKIAVSIAWMDNIQMNGISELERDGVTIYKFGLCSTGINKNAAEAMEKHADLVWSCASKVVRERIEPNAIAQVGVKIPVHIMTEKGWLLVKNHLELTEKDRTGKSVSYSGVICRKGKKKPVVLNDENSFRIIASENLRDCLDCPHPCV
;
A
#
# COMPACT_ATOMS: atom_id res chain seq x y z
N MET A 1 10.44 -20.45 -0.79
CA MET A 1 10.49 -20.36 -2.27
C MET A 1 10.25 -18.93 -2.76
N THR A 2 10.71 -17.91 -2.00
CA THR A 2 10.52 -16.47 -2.28
C THR A 2 11.81 -15.73 -2.60
N LEU A 3 12.99 -16.32 -2.32
CA LEU A 3 14.29 -15.67 -2.49
C LEU A 3 14.57 -15.13 -3.91
N LYS A 4 13.98 -15.75 -4.95
CA LYS A 4 14.20 -15.37 -6.36
C LYS A 4 13.58 -14.02 -6.76
N THR A 5 12.72 -13.42 -5.93
CA THR A 5 12.21 -12.06 -6.19
C THR A 5 13.19 -10.98 -5.72
N GLU A 6 14.14 -11.33 -4.85
CA GLU A 6 15.10 -10.42 -4.23
C GLU A 6 16.51 -10.57 -4.78
N TYR A 7 16.81 -11.64 -5.50
CA TYR A 7 18.04 -11.73 -6.27
C TYR A 7 17.91 -12.58 -7.53
N ASP A 8 18.80 -12.31 -8.49
CA ASP A 8 19.07 -13.14 -9.64
C ASP A 8 20.59 -13.26 -9.87
N ILE A 9 21.00 -14.41 -10.41
CA ILE A 9 22.40 -14.69 -10.77
C ILE A 9 22.45 -14.83 -12.28
N TYR A 10 23.33 -14.07 -12.93
CA TYR A 10 23.54 -14.14 -14.38
C TYR A 10 25.01 -13.98 -14.75
N LYS A 11 25.36 -14.50 -15.92
CA LYS A 11 26.71 -14.35 -16.48
C LYS A 11 26.91 -12.96 -17.04
N SER A 12 28.05 -12.36 -16.71
CA SER A 12 28.52 -11.07 -17.23
C SER A 12 29.92 -11.26 -17.83
N GLY A 13 29.97 -11.64 -19.11
CA GLY A 13 31.21 -12.06 -19.76
C GLY A 13 31.72 -13.40 -19.20
N ALA A 14 32.97 -13.40 -18.69
CA ALA A 14 33.58 -14.57 -18.03
C ALA A 14 33.25 -14.67 -16.53
N ALA A 15 32.64 -13.64 -15.94
CA ALA A 15 32.32 -13.56 -14.52
C ALA A 15 30.82 -13.84 -14.26
N GLN A 16 30.48 -14.11 -12.99
CA GLN A 16 29.10 -14.16 -12.50
C GLN A 16 28.76 -12.85 -11.80
N THR A 17 27.52 -12.40 -11.94
CA THR A 17 26.98 -11.25 -11.20
C THR A 17 25.75 -11.71 -10.42
N ILE A 18 25.74 -11.44 -9.12
CA ILE A 18 24.55 -11.52 -8.29
C ILE A 18 23.94 -10.11 -8.24
N ARG A 19 22.71 -9.98 -8.72
CA ARG A 19 21.93 -8.76 -8.59
C ARG A 19 20.95 -8.95 -7.46
N PHE A 20 20.97 -8.04 -6.50
CA PHE A 20 20.03 -7.96 -5.40
C PHE A 20 19.10 -6.77 -5.59
N ARG A 21 17.81 -7.01 -5.35
CA ARG A 21 16.86 -5.93 -5.08
C ARG A 21 17.24 -5.30 -3.74
N LYS A 22 17.07 -3.99 -3.66
CA LYS A 22 17.30 -3.23 -2.43
C LYS A 22 16.16 -2.26 -2.18
N GLN A 23 16.02 -1.80 -0.94
CA GLN A 23 15.05 -0.77 -0.60
C GLN A 23 15.42 0.53 -1.33
N ASN A 24 14.56 1.02 -2.24
CA ASN A 24 14.84 2.23 -3.00
C ASN A 24 14.45 3.48 -2.18
N ARG A 25 15.35 3.93 -1.32
CA ARG A 25 15.18 5.13 -0.46
C ARG A 25 15.36 6.45 -1.24
N ASN A 26 14.58 6.65 -2.30
CA ASN A 26 14.58 7.95 -2.98
C ASN A 26 13.67 8.96 -2.24
N LEU A 27 14.15 9.50 -1.11
CA LEU A 27 13.37 10.43 -0.27
C LEU A 27 13.00 11.73 -0.99
N SER A 28 13.81 12.17 -1.96
CA SER A 28 13.54 13.38 -2.77
C SER A 28 12.23 13.30 -3.55
N ARG A 29 11.72 12.08 -3.78
CA ARG A 29 10.39 11.84 -4.37
C ARG A 29 9.26 12.38 -3.48
N TYR A 30 9.47 12.45 -2.17
CA TYR A 30 8.47 12.79 -1.17
C TYR A 30 8.76 14.13 -0.49
N PHE A 31 10.04 14.45 -0.26
CA PHE A 31 10.49 15.64 0.45
C PHE A 31 11.53 16.37 -0.41
N ALA A 32 11.17 17.51 -0.99
CA ALA A 32 12.03 18.25 -1.92
C ALA A 32 13.36 18.71 -1.30
N ASP A 33 13.37 18.88 0.02
CA ASP A 33 14.50 19.37 0.82
C ASP A 33 15.26 18.25 1.54
N LEU A 34 14.88 16.98 1.38
CA LEU A 34 15.69 15.85 1.83
C LEU A 34 16.49 15.26 0.67
N THR A 35 17.81 15.36 0.79
CA THR A 35 18.77 14.57 0.03
C THR A 35 19.45 13.60 0.99
N ASP A 36 18.68 12.64 1.50
CA ASP A 36 19.29 11.59 2.31
C ASP A 36 20.20 10.74 1.41
N LYS A 37 21.37 10.38 1.93
CA LYS A 37 22.33 9.57 1.17
C LYS A 37 21.88 8.12 1.25
N GLU A 38 22.13 7.37 0.17
CA GLU A 38 21.94 5.92 0.19
C GLU A 38 22.67 5.32 1.40
N PRO A 39 21.96 4.65 2.34
CA PRO A 39 22.59 4.13 3.56
C PRO A 39 23.56 2.98 3.25
N LEU A 40 23.38 2.31 2.12
CA LEU A 40 24.31 1.30 1.61
C LEU A 40 25.51 1.96 0.92
N THR A 41 26.51 2.35 1.71
CA THR A 41 27.83 2.75 1.20
C THR A 41 28.69 1.53 0.87
N GLU A 42 29.78 1.70 0.11
CA GLU A 42 30.74 0.61 -0.15
C GLU A 42 31.25 -0.02 1.15
N ALA A 43 31.59 0.78 2.17
CA ALA A 43 32.04 0.27 3.46
C ALA A 43 30.97 -0.56 4.20
N VAL A 44 29.70 -0.16 4.11
CA VAL A 44 28.58 -0.95 4.66
C VAL A 44 28.45 -2.27 3.91
N LEU A 45 28.54 -2.24 2.58
CA LEU A 45 28.46 -3.45 1.76
C LEU A 45 29.61 -4.41 2.04
N ASP A 46 30.84 -3.94 2.21
CA ASP A 46 31.97 -4.78 2.59
C ASP A 46 31.74 -5.49 3.94
N SER A 47 31.14 -4.78 4.91
CA SER A 47 30.75 -5.36 6.19
C SER A 47 29.68 -6.44 6.00
N LEU A 48 28.64 -6.19 5.19
CA LEU A 48 27.57 -7.14 4.92
C LEU A 48 28.07 -8.37 4.15
N ILE A 49 28.97 -8.19 3.18
CA ILE A 49 29.61 -9.29 2.44
C ILE A 49 30.43 -10.16 3.41
N THR A 50 31.19 -9.53 4.31
CA THR A 50 31.98 -10.23 5.32
C THR A 50 31.08 -11.03 6.28
N GLU A 51 29.99 -10.42 6.75
CA GLU A 51 29.01 -11.10 7.60
C GLU A 51 28.36 -12.29 6.89
N ALA A 52 27.93 -12.10 5.64
CA ALA A 52 27.34 -13.14 4.81
C ALA A 52 28.30 -14.32 4.57
N GLY A 53 29.58 -14.02 4.30
CA GLY A 53 30.61 -15.04 4.13
C GLY A 53 30.87 -15.83 5.41
N ASN A 54 30.90 -15.15 6.56
CA ASN A 54 31.04 -15.81 7.87
C ASN A 54 29.83 -16.70 8.20
N LYS A 55 28.60 -16.22 7.96
CA LYS A 55 27.37 -16.97 8.22
C LYS A 55 27.20 -18.19 7.30
N SER A 56 27.52 -18.05 6.02
CA SER A 56 27.39 -19.14 5.04
C SER A 56 28.57 -20.12 5.05
N GLY A 57 29.71 -19.72 5.62
CA GLY A 57 30.97 -20.46 5.50
C GLY A 57 31.60 -20.36 4.11
N ILE A 58 31.08 -19.50 3.23
CA ILE A 58 31.49 -19.35 1.84
C ILE A 58 32.35 -18.09 1.71
N LYS A 59 33.57 -18.24 1.19
CA LYS A 59 34.47 -17.10 0.92
C LYS A 59 34.46 -16.79 -0.57
N ILE A 60 33.65 -15.80 -0.96
CA ILE A 60 33.65 -15.26 -2.31
C ILE A 60 34.33 -13.90 -2.31
N THR A 61 35.23 -13.69 -3.27
CA THR A 61 35.82 -12.38 -3.55
C THR A 61 35.00 -11.70 -4.64
N PHE A 62 34.53 -10.49 -4.36
CA PHE A 62 33.81 -9.66 -5.34
C PHE A 62 34.76 -8.60 -5.91
N GLY A 63 34.95 -8.62 -7.23
CA GLY A 63 35.87 -7.70 -7.92
C GLY A 63 35.23 -6.37 -8.31
N LYS A 64 33.89 -6.32 -8.43
CA LYS A 64 33.15 -5.10 -8.76
C LYS A 64 31.81 -5.06 -8.03
N ILE A 65 31.56 -3.93 -7.37
CA ILE A 65 30.31 -3.61 -6.69
C ILE A 65 29.68 -2.42 -7.41
N LYS A 66 28.38 -2.48 -7.68
CA LYS A 66 27.62 -1.35 -8.26
C LYS A 66 26.35 -1.11 -7.45
N ILE A 67 26.19 0.13 -7.02
CA ILE A 67 25.07 0.59 -6.21
C ILE A 67 24.20 1.50 -7.08
N GLY A 68 23.04 1.01 -7.51
CA GLY A 68 22.11 1.74 -8.37
C GLY A 68 20.68 1.68 -7.86
N LYS A 69 19.71 1.40 -8.74
CA LYS A 69 18.36 0.98 -8.33
C LYS A 69 18.39 -0.40 -7.67
N GLU A 70 19.32 -1.24 -8.12
CA GLU A 70 19.64 -2.56 -7.62
C GLU A 70 21.11 -2.57 -7.19
N LEU A 71 21.48 -3.58 -6.40
CA LEU A 71 22.84 -3.84 -5.98
C LEU A 71 23.42 -4.98 -6.84
N GLU A 72 24.55 -4.77 -7.51
CA GLU A 72 25.19 -5.80 -8.32
C GLU A 72 26.58 -6.13 -7.75
N LEU A 73 26.80 -7.40 -7.39
CA LEU A 73 28.07 -7.94 -6.90
C LEU A 73 28.63 -8.89 -7.96
N THR A 74 29.80 -8.59 -8.52
CA THR A 74 30.43 -9.40 -9.58
C THR A 74 31.65 -10.16 -9.06
N THR A 75 31.73 -11.45 -9.38
CA THR A 75 32.76 -12.38 -8.92
C THR A 75 33.19 -13.35 -10.03
N GLU A 76 34.41 -13.86 -9.92
CA GLU A 76 34.92 -14.95 -10.77
C GLU A 76 34.48 -16.33 -10.28
N GLU A 77 33.84 -16.43 -9.10
CA GLU A 77 33.25 -17.68 -8.62
C GLU A 77 32.23 -18.21 -9.63
N SER A 78 32.35 -19.49 -9.96
CA SER A 78 31.57 -20.17 -10.99
C SER A 78 30.56 -21.17 -10.44
N ASP A 79 30.71 -21.59 -9.18
CA ASP A 79 29.77 -22.45 -8.48
C ASP A 79 28.48 -21.70 -8.12
N VAL A 80 27.44 -21.94 -8.92
CA VAL A 80 26.12 -21.34 -8.73
C VAL A 80 25.51 -21.70 -7.38
N SER A 81 25.75 -22.91 -6.86
CA SER A 81 25.21 -23.32 -5.55
C SER A 81 25.85 -22.53 -4.42
N ALA A 82 27.15 -22.25 -4.52
CA ALA A 82 27.85 -21.40 -3.56
C ALA A 82 27.33 -19.95 -3.62
N LEU A 83 27.09 -19.42 -4.83
CA LEU A 83 26.52 -18.09 -5.02
C LEU A 83 25.09 -17.97 -4.47
N GLU A 84 24.24 -18.98 -4.67
CA GLU A 84 22.88 -19.00 -4.12
C GLU A 84 22.87 -19.03 -2.58
N SER A 85 23.76 -19.83 -1.98
CA SER A 85 23.91 -19.90 -0.52
C SER A 85 24.45 -18.59 0.07
N PHE A 86 25.45 -17.98 -0.59
CA PHE A 86 25.93 -16.65 -0.22
C PHE A 86 24.82 -15.60 -0.35
N ALA A 87 24.05 -15.62 -1.44
CA ALA A 87 22.97 -14.66 -1.68
C ALA A 87 21.91 -14.71 -0.58
N GLY A 88 21.54 -15.91 -0.12
CA GLY A 88 20.65 -16.08 1.04
C GLY A 88 21.20 -15.45 2.32
N ALA A 89 22.47 -15.73 2.64
CA ALA A 89 23.12 -15.16 3.83
C ALA A 89 23.28 -13.63 3.74
N PHE A 90 23.57 -13.11 2.54
CA PHE A 90 23.67 -11.68 2.29
C PHE A 90 22.33 -10.97 2.45
N LEU A 91 21.24 -11.55 1.97
CA LEU A 91 19.89 -11.01 2.18
C LEU A 91 19.50 -10.97 3.66
N GLU A 92 19.86 -11.97 4.46
CA GLU A 92 19.64 -11.94 5.92
C GLU A 92 20.46 -10.83 6.60
N ALA A 93 21.73 -10.65 6.23
CA ALA A 93 22.55 -9.55 6.73
C ALA A 93 21.97 -8.18 6.32
N LEU A 94 21.53 -8.04 5.06
CA LEU A 94 20.91 -6.83 4.54
C LEU A 94 19.58 -6.51 5.24
N SER A 95 18.77 -7.54 5.54
CA SER A 95 17.54 -7.38 6.32
C SER A 95 17.83 -6.85 7.73
N GLY A 96 18.84 -7.41 8.41
CA GLY A 96 19.28 -6.94 9.72
C GLY A 96 19.70 -5.47 9.69
N PHE A 97 20.50 -5.08 8.69
CA PHE A 97 20.87 -3.68 8.49
C PHE A 97 19.67 -2.74 8.33
N TYR A 98 18.66 -3.13 7.55
CA TYR A 98 17.47 -2.30 7.37
C TYR A 98 16.54 -2.24 8.58
N GLU A 99 16.52 -3.29 9.40
CA GLU A 99 15.77 -3.34 10.66
C GLU A 99 16.44 -2.45 11.72
N GLU A 100 17.77 -2.43 11.81
CA GLU A 100 18.51 -1.50 12.67
C GLU A 100 18.34 -0.04 12.21
N ASN A 101 18.33 0.18 10.89
CA ASN A 101 18.15 1.48 10.25
C ASN A 101 16.71 1.68 9.77
N GLU A 102 15.75 1.31 10.62
CA GLU A 102 14.33 1.28 10.29
C GLU A 102 13.81 2.65 9.84
N VAL A 103 13.17 2.66 8.68
CA VAL A 103 12.48 3.84 8.14
C VAL A 103 11.15 3.46 7.51
N HIS A 104 10.23 4.42 7.54
CA HIS A 104 8.96 4.32 6.83
C HIS A 104 8.58 5.65 6.20
N ILE A 105 7.85 5.58 5.10
CA ILE A 105 7.13 6.74 4.55
C ILE A 105 5.67 6.37 4.51
N THR A 106 4.90 7.02 5.35
CA THR A 106 3.43 6.92 5.35
C THR A 106 2.82 8.22 4.90
N ARG A 107 1.50 8.23 4.71
CA ARG A 107 0.76 9.45 4.42
C ARG A 107 -0.46 9.53 5.28
N MET A 108 -0.53 10.59 6.05
CA MET A 108 -1.72 10.97 6.77
C MET A 108 -2.07 12.40 6.42
N PHE A 109 -3.36 12.72 6.39
CA PHE A 109 -3.84 14.09 6.12
C PHE A 109 -3.37 14.66 4.77
N GLY A 110 -3.08 13.79 3.79
CA GLY A 110 -2.50 14.21 2.52
C GLY A 110 -1.02 14.59 2.58
N SER A 111 -0.42 14.65 3.77
CA SER A 111 1.00 14.90 4.02
C SER A 111 1.81 13.61 4.08
N PHE A 112 2.97 13.57 3.42
CA PHE A 112 3.95 12.52 3.62
C PHE A 112 4.66 12.71 4.95
N ILE A 113 4.83 11.61 5.67
CA ILE A 113 5.49 11.57 6.96
C ILE A 113 6.64 10.59 6.87
N TYR A 114 7.84 11.06 7.21
CA TYR A 114 9.04 10.26 7.31
C TYR A 114 9.21 9.80 8.75
N LEU A 115 9.14 8.48 8.94
CA LEU A 115 9.44 7.84 10.22
C LEU A 115 10.84 7.26 10.15
N LYS A 116 11.60 7.44 11.22
CA LYS A 116 12.96 6.91 11.33
C LYS A 116 13.22 6.47 12.76
N ARG A 117 13.90 5.34 12.91
CA ARG A 117 14.39 4.88 14.21
C ARG A 117 15.67 5.63 14.56
N GLU A 118 15.64 6.35 15.67
CA GLU A 118 16.78 7.09 16.21
C GLU A 118 16.96 6.69 17.67
N ASN A 119 18.17 6.25 18.03
CA ASN A 119 18.51 5.75 19.37
C ASN A 119 17.54 4.66 19.87
N GLY A 120 17.16 3.74 18.99
CA GLY A 120 16.27 2.63 19.31
C GLY A 120 14.79 2.99 19.40
N ILE A 121 14.38 4.24 19.12
CA ILE A 121 12.98 4.69 19.17
C ILE A 121 12.55 5.15 17.77
N LEU A 122 11.44 4.59 17.26
CA LEU A 122 10.82 5.06 16.01
C LEU A 122 10.08 6.38 16.28
N ARG A 123 10.32 7.41 15.45
CA ARG A 123 9.68 8.73 15.56
C ARG A 123 9.34 9.32 14.21
N ALA A 124 8.35 10.20 14.17
CA ALA A 124 8.12 11.09 13.05
C ALA A 124 9.20 12.18 13.00
N VAL A 125 10.14 12.05 12.06
CA VAL A 125 11.28 12.97 11.91
C VAL A 125 11.01 14.08 10.91
N LYS A 126 10.02 13.92 10.02
CA LYS A 126 9.61 14.96 9.07
C LYS A 126 8.18 14.76 8.58
N ALA A 127 7.50 15.86 8.26
CA ALA A 127 6.24 15.85 7.55
C ALA A 127 6.23 16.94 6.46
N THR A 128 5.52 16.70 5.36
CA THR A 128 5.24 17.75 4.36
C THR A 128 4.12 18.68 4.83
N PRO A 129 3.96 19.89 4.25
CA PRO A 129 2.79 20.72 4.51
C PRO A 129 1.47 20.00 4.16
N LEU A 130 0.40 20.37 4.85
CA LEU A 130 -0.94 19.80 4.63
C LEU A 130 -1.55 20.36 3.33
N PRO A 131 -1.83 19.50 2.33
CA PRO A 131 -2.45 19.98 1.10
C PRO A 131 -3.98 20.14 1.22
N ILE A 132 -4.59 19.66 2.32
CA ILE A 132 -6.04 19.65 2.53
C ILE A 132 -6.41 20.43 3.79
N ARG A 133 -7.42 21.29 3.70
CA ARG A 133 -7.95 22.07 4.83
C ARG A 133 -9.07 21.34 5.60
N TYR A 134 -9.74 20.38 4.96
CA TYR A 134 -10.83 19.62 5.56
C TYR A 134 -10.86 18.19 5.03
N CYS A 135 -11.06 17.22 5.92
CA CYS A 135 -11.31 15.82 5.59
C CYS A 135 -12.31 15.25 6.61
N PRO A 136 -13.52 14.82 6.19
CA PRO A 136 -14.55 14.32 7.10
C PRO A 136 -14.12 13.11 7.92
N LEU A 137 -13.49 12.11 7.26
CA LEU A 137 -12.93 10.94 7.93
C LEU A 137 -11.90 11.35 8.98
N MET A 138 -11.13 12.38 8.66
CA MET A 138 -10.05 12.79 9.51
C MET A 138 -10.52 13.53 10.75
N LYS A 139 -11.45 14.47 10.60
CA LYS A 139 -12.07 15.13 11.76
C LYS A 139 -12.67 14.10 12.71
N GLN A 140 -13.31 13.06 12.16
CA GLN A 140 -13.85 11.97 12.95
C GLN A 140 -12.76 11.17 13.68
N LEU A 141 -11.74 10.67 12.95
CA LEU A 141 -10.63 9.91 13.57
C LEU A 141 -9.91 10.73 14.64
N LEU A 142 -9.57 11.99 14.36
CA LEU A 142 -8.91 12.88 15.32
C LEU A 142 -9.71 13.08 16.60
N LEU A 143 -11.03 13.24 16.49
CA LEU A 143 -11.92 13.38 17.65
C LEU A 143 -12.05 12.07 18.44
N GLU A 144 -12.00 10.92 17.77
CA GLU A 144 -12.15 9.60 18.39
C GLU A 144 -10.87 9.13 19.11
N VAL A 145 -9.68 9.39 18.54
CA VAL A 145 -8.41 8.81 19.03
C VAL A 145 -7.30 9.81 19.38
N GLY A 146 -7.47 11.11 19.09
CA GLY A 146 -6.36 12.06 19.05
C GLY A 146 -6.14 12.98 20.26
N GLY A 147 -7.02 12.94 21.27
CA GLY A 147 -6.86 13.70 22.53
C GLY A 147 -6.65 15.22 22.37
N ASP A 148 -5.95 15.83 23.32
CA ASP A 148 -5.70 17.29 23.34
C ASP A 148 -4.84 17.77 22.16
N THR A 149 -3.88 16.95 21.72
CA THR A 149 -2.98 17.23 20.58
C THR A 149 -3.78 17.38 19.29
N ALA A 150 -4.77 16.52 19.06
CA ALA A 150 -5.68 16.64 17.93
C ALA A 150 -6.53 17.91 17.97
N GLY A 151 -6.99 18.33 19.15
CA GLY A 151 -7.72 19.59 19.32
C GLY A 151 -6.89 20.80 18.87
N LYS A 152 -5.65 20.89 19.37
CA LYS A 152 -4.70 21.95 18.98
C LYS A 152 -4.38 21.92 17.49
N PHE A 153 -4.22 20.72 16.94
CA PHE A 153 -3.94 20.54 15.52
C PHE A 153 -5.10 21.00 14.62
N LEU A 154 -6.35 20.70 15.01
CA LEU A 154 -7.54 21.19 14.30
C LEU A 154 -7.63 22.72 14.33
N SER A 155 -7.35 23.35 15.48
CA SER A 155 -7.29 24.83 15.57
C SER A 155 -6.19 25.42 14.69
N ALA A 156 -4.99 24.81 14.67
CA ALA A 156 -3.89 25.27 13.82
C ALA A 156 -4.22 25.17 12.31
N ILE A 157 -5.02 24.18 11.89
CA ILE A 157 -5.54 24.10 10.51
C ILE A 157 -6.47 25.27 10.21
N GLU A 158 -7.38 25.60 11.13
CA GLU A 158 -8.35 26.69 10.98
C GLU A 158 -7.66 28.07 10.90
N GLU A 159 -6.60 28.26 11.69
CA GLU A 159 -5.83 29.50 11.77
C GLU A 159 -4.80 29.67 10.62
N GLY A 160 -4.46 28.59 9.91
CA GLY A 160 -3.53 28.62 8.77
C GLY A 160 -2.04 28.69 9.15
N ASP A 161 -1.67 28.37 10.39
CA ASP A 161 -0.27 28.32 10.85
C ASP A 161 0.44 27.03 10.39
N VAL A 162 1.08 27.09 9.22
CA VAL A 162 1.74 25.93 8.58
C VAL A 162 2.90 25.37 9.42
N ALA A 163 3.63 26.20 10.16
CA ALA A 163 4.76 25.75 10.96
C ALA A 163 4.27 24.94 12.16
N SER A 164 3.30 25.48 12.90
CA SER A 164 2.67 24.76 14.02
C SER A 164 1.92 23.51 13.57
N GLN A 165 1.26 23.54 12.41
CA GLN A 165 0.61 22.35 11.82
C GLN A 165 1.61 21.20 11.61
N THR A 166 2.79 21.49 11.07
CA THR A 166 3.77 20.44 10.74
C THR A 166 4.37 19.83 12.02
N GLU A 167 4.59 20.63 13.05
CA GLU A 167 5.09 20.15 14.35
C GLU A 167 4.03 19.35 15.10
N LEU A 168 2.81 19.87 15.22
CA LEU A 168 1.69 19.19 15.88
C LEU A 168 1.33 17.87 15.16
N MET A 169 1.46 17.84 13.83
CA MET A 169 1.32 16.60 13.06
C MET A 169 2.29 15.53 13.52
N ARG A 170 3.57 15.87 13.69
CA ARG A 170 4.59 14.91 14.11
C ARG A 170 4.28 14.35 15.51
N GLY A 171 3.92 15.24 16.45
CA GLY A 171 3.49 14.82 17.79
C GLY A 171 2.29 13.87 17.77
N LEU A 172 1.28 14.19 16.96
CA LEU A 172 0.11 13.33 16.80
C LEU A 172 0.46 11.95 16.20
N ILE A 173 1.38 11.89 15.25
CA ILE A 173 1.84 10.62 14.67
C ILE A 173 2.57 9.78 15.72
N ASP A 174 3.45 10.40 16.52
CA ASP A 174 4.14 9.71 17.60
C ASP A 174 3.13 9.16 18.63
N GLU A 175 2.12 9.93 19.01
CA GLU A 175 1.10 9.54 20.00
C GLU A 175 0.11 8.49 19.46
N VAL A 176 -0.49 8.73 18.30
CA VAL A 176 -1.63 7.95 17.80
C VAL A 176 -1.19 6.77 16.95
N VAL A 177 -0.19 6.97 16.08
CA VAL A 177 0.19 5.96 15.08
C VAL A 177 1.26 5.04 15.65
N ILE A 178 2.36 5.62 16.14
CA ILE A 178 3.44 4.86 16.75
C ILE A 178 2.97 4.32 18.10
N GLY A 179 2.43 5.19 18.98
CA GLY A 179 1.86 4.77 20.26
C GLY A 179 0.68 3.80 20.14
N GLY A 180 -0.12 3.89 19.07
CA GLY A 180 -1.18 2.93 18.75
C GLY A 180 -0.70 1.60 18.16
N GLY A 181 0.60 1.40 18.00
CA GLY A 181 1.20 0.13 17.58
C GLY A 181 1.10 -0.17 16.08
N TYR A 182 0.94 0.83 15.21
CA TYR A 182 0.78 0.60 13.76
C TYR A 182 2.06 0.05 13.11
N PHE A 183 3.20 0.36 13.71
CA PHE A 183 4.53 -0.15 13.36
C PHE A 183 5.08 -1.09 14.44
N ASP A 184 4.21 -1.60 15.33
CA ASP A 184 4.61 -2.61 16.30
C ASP A 184 4.94 -3.92 15.57
N THR A 185 6.11 -4.47 15.87
CA THR A 185 6.60 -5.72 15.32
C THR A 185 5.97 -6.94 16.00
N ALA A 186 5.36 -6.80 17.17
CA ALA A 186 4.67 -7.88 17.90
C ALA A 186 3.15 -7.97 17.59
N ARG A 187 2.65 -7.19 16.62
CA ARG A 187 1.20 -7.11 16.34
C ARG A 187 0.64 -8.41 15.73
N PRO A 188 -0.61 -8.79 16.05
CA PRO A 188 -1.30 -9.85 15.33
C PRO A 188 -1.61 -9.40 13.89
N LEU A 189 -1.38 -10.28 12.92
CA LEU A 189 -1.64 -10.03 11.49
C LEU A 189 -3.02 -10.53 11.02
N ASN A 190 -3.79 -11.13 11.92
CA ASN A 190 -5.18 -11.54 11.74
C ASN A 190 -6.08 -10.66 12.64
N SER A 191 -6.88 -9.79 12.04
CA SER A 191 -7.81 -8.91 12.75
C SER A 191 -9.03 -8.65 11.87
N CYS A 192 -10.22 -8.61 12.46
CA CYS A 192 -11.50 -8.46 11.75
C CYS A 192 -12.12 -7.06 11.91
N GLU A 193 -11.35 -6.03 12.29
CA GLU A 193 -11.87 -4.67 12.47
C GLU A 193 -12.09 -3.95 11.13
N ALA A 194 -13.35 -3.89 10.66
CA ALA A 194 -13.76 -3.02 9.54
C ALA A 194 -13.91 -1.57 10.03
N ASN A 195 -13.20 -0.63 9.39
CA ASN A 195 -13.13 0.77 9.85
C ASN A 195 -13.90 1.74 8.95
N VAL A 196 -14.13 1.37 7.69
CA VAL A 196 -14.88 2.19 6.73
C VAL A 196 -15.78 1.32 5.87
N LEU A 197 -17.01 1.79 5.64
CA LEU A 197 -18.02 1.02 4.93
C LEU A 197 -17.58 0.58 3.53
N PHE A 198 -16.97 1.48 2.75
CA PHE A 198 -16.50 1.16 1.38
C PHE A 198 -14.98 1.14 1.30
N GLY A 199 -14.31 0.55 2.29
CA GLY A 199 -12.85 0.40 2.26
C GLY A 199 -12.37 -0.62 1.23
N ALA A 200 -11.13 -0.46 0.78
CA ALA A 200 -10.52 -1.38 -0.17
C ALA A 200 -10.38 -2.79 0.41
N SER A 201 -9.85 -2.88 1.63
CA SER A 201 -9.74 -4.13 2.39
C SER A 201 -11.10 -4.78 2.64
N GLU A 202 -12.12 -3.99 2.99
CA GLU A 202 -13.49 -4.45 3.27
C GLU A 202 -14.14 -5.01 2.00
N THR A 203 -13.93 -4.34 0.85
CA THR A 203 -14.36 -4.83 -0.45
C THR A 203 -13.66 -6.16 -0.79
N MET A 204 -12.34 -6.26 -0.60
CA MET A 204 -11.58 -7.50 -0.83
C MET A 204 -12.03 -8.64 0.11
N SER A 205 -12.28 -8.36 1.38
CA SER A 205 -12.77 -9.34 2.36
C SER A 205 -14.10 -9.96 1.92
N THR A 206 -15.08 -9.14 1.53
CA THR A 206 -16.35 -9.66 1.00
C THR A 206 -16.17 -10.42 -0.31
N ALA A 207 -15.19 -10.05 -1.13
CA ALA A 207 -14.86 -10.76 -2.37
C ALA A 207 -14.25 -12.15 -2.10
N PHE A 208 -13.40 -12.30 -1.08
CA PHE A 208 -12.92 -13.59 -0.60
C PHE A 208 -14.05 -14.47 -0.10
N ARG A 209 -14.93 -13.93 0.77
CA ARG A 209 -16.10 -14.66 1.31
C ARG A 209 -17.01 -15.24 0.22
N SER A 210 -17.11 -14.56 -0.92
CA SER A 210 -17.91 -15.00 -2.08
C SER A 210 -17.10 -15.74 -3.15
N GLY A 211 -15.81 -15.97 -2.94
CA GLY A 211 -14.93 -16.64 -3.91
C GLY A 211 -14.73 -15.86 -5.21
N LEU A 212 -14.95 -14.54 -5.22
CA LEU A 212 -14.67 -13.67 -6.37
C LEU A 212 -13.18 -13.44 -6.58
N ILE A 213 -12.40 -13.53 -5.50
CA ILE A 213 -10.93 -13.50 -5.53
C ILE A 213 -10.36 -14.71 -4.79
N ASP A 214 -9.17 -15.13 -5.18
CA ASP A 214 -8.39 -16.21 -4.55
C ASP A 214 -7.03 -15.72 -4.01
N ALA A 215 -6.63 -14.49 -4.32
CA ALA A 215 -5.50 -13.81 -3.71
C ALA A 215 -5.68 -12.29 -3.71
N ALA A 216 -5.05 -11.61 -2.75
CA ALA A 216 -4.94 -10.16 -2.69
C ALA A 216 -3.48 -9.74 -2.51
N VAL A 217 -2.99 -8.93 -3.44
CA VAL A 217 -1.68 -8.29 -3.42
C VAL A 217 -1.85 -6.89 -2.85
N ILE A 218 -1.30 -6.69 -1.65
CA ILE A 218 -1.47 -5.47 -0.85
C ILE A 218 -0.14 -5.05 -0.24
N VAL A 219 -0.14 -3.92 0.47
CA VAL A 219 1.03 -3.40 1.19
C VAL A 219 0.82 -3.55 2.69
N SER A 220 1.84 -3.99 3.42
CA SER A 220 1.83 -4.08 4.88
C SER A 220 3.12 -3.53 5.49
N ASN A 221 2.98 -2.84 6.63
CA ASN A 221 4.11 -2.31 7.41
C ASN A 221 5.10 -3.42 7.73
N ASN A 222 6.37 -3.13 7.51
CA ASN A 222 7.51 -4.01 7.72
C ASN A 222 7.54 -5.31 6.88
N LEU A 223 6.60 -5.49 5.95
CA LEU A 223 6.56 -6.64 5.04
C LEU A 223 6.59 -6.21 3.57
N GLY A 224 6.36 -4.93 3.27
CA GLY A 224 6.35 -4.40 1.91
C GLY A 224 5.13 -4.89 1.14
N THR A 225 5.33 -5.31 -0.12
CA THR A 225 4.30 -6.02 -0.86
C THR A 225 4.12 -7.43 -0.29
N ILE A 226 2.88 -7.80 -0.01
CA ILE A 226 2.49 -9.14 0.46
C ILE A 226 1.37 -9.71 -0.39
N ILE A 227 1.22 -11.03 -0.37
CA ILE A 227 0.08 -11.76 -0.91
C ILE A 227 -0.67 -12.40 0.27
N THR A 228 -1.98 -12.20 0.29
CA THR A 228 -2.91 -12.82 1.24
C THR A 228 -3.94 -13.66 0.47
N THR A 229 -4.50 -14.68 1.10
CA THR A 229 -5.36 -15.69 0.44
C THR A 229 -6.73 -15.86 1.10
N ASP A 230 -7.02 -15.05 2.11
CA ASP A 230 -8.26 -15.08 2.88
C ASP A 230 -8.57 -13.68 3.43
N ASP A 231 -9.81 -13.51 3.87
CA ASP A 231 -10.32 -12.23 4.36
C ASP A 231 -9.70 -11.79 5.68
N SER A 232 -9.43 -12.72 6.60
CA SER A 232 -8.88 -12.41 7.93
C SER A 232 -7.47 -11.83 7.85
N ASN A 233 -6.61 -12.43 7.02
CA ASN A 233 -5.26 -11.97 6.76
C ASN A 233 -5.24 -10.66 5.97
N THR A 234 -6.11 -10.49 4.97
CA THR A 234 -6.22 -9.21 4.23
C THR A 234 -6.58 -8.05 5.16
N GLN A 235 -7.53 -8.25 6.08
CA GLN A 235 -7.93 -7.22 7.05
C GLN A 235 -6.84 -6.97 8.09
N GLY A 236 -6.29 -8.03 8.67
CA GLY A 236 -5.32 -7.91 9.76
C GLY A 236 -3.96 -7.36 9.32
N ALA A 237 -3.51 -7.68 8.09
CA ALA A 237 -2.23 -7.17 7.59
C ALA A 237 -2.22 -5.65 7.33
N VAL A 238 -3.39 -5.04 7.16
CA VAL A 238 -3.54 -3.61 6.84
C VAL A 238 -3.84 -2.76 8.09
N LYS A 239 -4.23 -3.38 9.21
CA LYS A 239 -4.69 -2.77 10.49
C LYS A 239 -4.56 -1.24 10.56
N ARG A 240 -5.68 -0.54 10.30
CA ARG A 240 -5.87 0.91 10.38
C ARG A 240 -4.91 1.81 9.57
N MET A 241 -4.17 1.26 8.63
CA MET A 241 -3.17 2.03 7.89
C MET A 241 -3.76 2.87 6.75
N THR A 242 -3.44 4.16 6.73
CA THR A 242 -3.64 5.03 5.56
C THR A 242 -2.30 5.23 4.85
N GLY A 243 -2.14 4.67 3.64
CA GLY A 243 -1.03 4.94 2.72
C GLY A 243 0.39 4.65 3.23
N LEU A 244 1.04 3.61 2.69
CA LEU A 244 2.45 3.27 2.91
C LEU A 244 3.21 3.27 1.58
N PHE A 245 4.37 3.93 1.57
CA PHE A 245 5.15 4.17 0.34
C PHE A 245 6.61 3.75 0.47
N LEU A 246 7.08 3.51 1.70
CA LEU A 246 8.39 2.95 2.02
C LEU A 246 8.26 2.27 3.39
N THR A 247 8.87 1.10 3.56
CA THR A 247 8.88 0.41 4.86
C THR A 247 10.10 -0.51 4.98
N SER A 248 10.71 -0.57 6.16
CA SER A 248 11.84 -1.47 6.46
C SER A 248 11.37 -2.84 6.96
N PRO A 249 12.04 -3.94 6.57
CA PRO A 249 11.70 -5.30 7.00
C PRO A 249 11.78 -5.46 8.53
N SER A 250 11.04 -6.44 9.05
CA SER A 250 11.28 -6.99 10.39
C SER A 250 11.27 -8.51 10.34
N ALA A 251 12.34 -9.14 10.83
CA ALA A 251 12.45 -10.59 10.85
C ALA A 251 11.32 -11.24 11.67
N HIS A 252 10.95 -10.63 12.80
CA HIS A 252 9.88 -11.15 13.65
C HIS A 252 8.51 -11.13 12.95
N LEU A 253 8.17 -10.03 12.27
CA LEU A 253 6.92 -9.96 11.51
C LEU A 253 6.92 -10.86 10.29
N ARG A 254 8.06 -11.00 9.61
CA ARG A 254 8.23 -11.95 8.50
C ARG A 254 7.91 -13.38 8.94
N ASP A 255 8.48 -13.81 10.07
CA ASP A 255 8.23 -15.15 10.61
C ASP A 255 6.78 -15.34 11.04
N THR A 256 6.17 -14.29 11.61
CA THR A 256 4.74 -14.27 11.97
C THR A 256 3.85 -14.36 10.73
N ALA A 257 4.19 -13.62 9.67
CA ALA A 257 3.48 -13.65 8.40
C ALA A 257 3.48 -15.07 7.80
N TYR A 258 4.64 -15.73 7.74
CA TYR A 258 4.73 -17.11 7.26
C TYR A 258 3.88 -18.09 8.07
N LYS A 259 3.88 -17.97 9.41
CA LYS A 259 3.04 -18.80 10.28
C LYS A 259 1.54 -18.58 10.07
N SER A 260 1.16 -17.36 9.69
CA SER A 260 -0.23 -17.00 9.37
C SER A 260 -0.64 -17.27 7.92
N GLY A 261 0.25 -17.82 7.08
CA GLY A 261 -0.04 -18.08 5.66
C GLY A 261 0.05 -16.84 4.77
N ILE A 262 0.55 -15.72 5.27
CA ILE A 262 0.82 -14.51 4.49
C ILE A 262 2.17 -14.68 3.77
N ILE A 263 2.24 -14.24 2.52
CA ILE A 263 3.43 -14.40 1.67
C ILE A 263 4.06 -13.03 1.39
N PRO A 264 5.12 -12.63 2.12
CA PRO A 264 5.94 -11.49 1.74
C PRO A 264 6.59 -11.71 0.37
N VAL A 265 6.41 -10.75 -0.54
CA VAL A 265 7.02 -10.79 -1.88
C VAL A 265 8.50 -10.49 -1.79
N PHE A 266 8.91 -9.60 -0.89
CA PHE A 266 10.30 -9.21 -0.68
C PHE A 266 10.67 -9.32 0.81
N PRO A 267 10.86 -10.53 1.34
CA PRO A 267 10.99 -10.77 2.76
C PRO A 267 12.16 -10.08 3.46
N HIS A 268 13.25 -9.75 2.76
CA HIS A 268 14.47 -9.17 3.36
C HIS A 268 14.62 -7.67 3.13
N THR A 269 13.90 -7.12 2.15
CA THR A 269 14.01 -5.71 1.77
C THR A 269 12.74 -4.93 2.02
N ALA A 270 11.61 -5.64 2.21
CA ALA A 270 10.26 -5.07 2.34
C ALA A 270 9.92 -4.07 1.23
N CYS A 271 10.44 -4.31 0.02
CA CYS A 271 10.14 -3.49 -1.14
C CYS A 271 8.64 -3.45 -1.44
N ILE A 272 8.19 -2.32 -1.98
CA ILE A 272 6.82 -2.15 -2.46
C ILE A 272 6.86 -2.14 -3.99
N ASP A 273 6.38 -3.22 -4.59
CA ASP A 273 6.25 -3.43 -6.03
C ASP A 273 5.05 -4.35 -6.29
N GLN A 274 3.93 -3.73 -6.69
CA GLN A 274 2.68 -4.46 -6.87
C GLN A 274 2.69 -5.28 -8.15
N LEU A 275 3.43 -4.84 -9.17
CA LEU A 275 3.58 -5.60 -10.41
C LEU A 275 4.28 -6.94 -10.15
N GLU A 276 5.38 -6.91 -9.40
CA GLU A 276 6.08 -8.15 -9.04
C GLU A 276 5.25 -9.01 -8.07
N GLY A 277 4.49 -8.39 -7.16
CA GLY A 277 3.56 -9.13 -6.30
C GLY A 277 2.49 -9.89 -7.09
N VAL A 278 1.95 -9.30 -8.16
CA VAL A 278 1.01 -9.98 -9.05
C VAL A 278 1.73 -11.09 -9.84
N ARG A 279 2.95 -10.87 -10.33
CA ARG A 279 3.74 -11.92 -11.01
C ARG A 279 3.99 -13.12 -10.10
N LEU A 280 4.38 -12.88 -8.85
CA LEU A 280 4.57 -13.94 -7.86
C LEU A 280 3.24 -14.67 -7.59
N ALA A 281 2.14 -13.94 -7.38
CA ALA A 281 0.84 -14.56 -7.16
C ALA A 281 0.42 -15.48 -8.32
N LEU A 282 0.61 -15.04 -9.57
CA LEU A 282 0.36 -15.87 -10.75
C LEU A 282 1.26 -17.10 -10.80
N SER A 283 2.54 -16.96 -10.46
CA SER A 283 3.48 -18.10 -10.42
C SER A 283 3.12 -19.14 -9.36
N LEU A 284 2.45 -18.72 -8.29
CA LEU A 284 1.91 -19.59 -7.24
C LEU A 284 0.57 -20.22 -7.63
N GLY A 285 0.01 -19.89 -8.80
CA GLY A 285 -1.19 -20.51 -9.36
C GLY A 285 -2.51 -19.80 -9.06
N TYR A 286 -2.48 -18.64 -8.38
CA TYR A 286 -3.67 -17.80 -8.17
C TYR A 286 -4.17 -17.22 -9.49
N LYS A 287 -5.50 -17.08 -9.64
CA LYS A 287 -6.13 -16.72 -10.91
C LYS A 287 -7.07 -15.53 -10.80
N LYS A 288 -7.63 -15.26 -9.63
CA LYS A 288 -8.57 -14.16 -9.38
C LYS A 288 -7.95 -13.23 -8.33
N ILE A 289 -7.12 -12.31 -8.80
CA ILE A 289 -6.22 -11.55 -7.94
C ILE A 289 -6.78 -10.14 -7.75
N ALA A 290 -6.97 -9.68 -6.51
CA ALA A 290 -7.12 -8.25 -6.23
C ALA A 290 -5.74 -7.62 -6.00
N VAL A 291 -5.51 -6.42 -6.52
CA VAL A 291 -4.25 -5.68 -6.28
C VAL A 291 -4.55 -4.23 -5.96
N SER A 292 -4.00 -3.73 -4.85
CA SER A 292 -4.12 -2.33 -4.44
C SER A 292 -2.84 -1.56 -4.71
N ILE A 293 -2.98 -0.40 -5.35
CA ILE A 293 -1.84 0.42 -5.76
C ILE A 293 -2.08 1.86 -5.33
N ALA A 294 -1.05 2.50 -4.79
CA ALA A 294 -1.17 3.81 -4.14
C ALA A 294 -0.39 4.91 -4.87
N TRP A 295 -0.95 6.13 -4.86
CA TRP A 295 -0.30 7.36 -5.28
C TRP A 295 0.35 7.28 -6.68
N MET A 296 1.62 7.65 -6.83
CA MET A 296 2.32 7.66 -8.13
C MET A 296 2.58 6.25 -8.66
N ASP A 297 2.58 5.23 -7.79
CA ASP A 297 2.79 3.84 -8.21
C ASP A 297 1.59 3.28 -8.96
N ASN A 298 0.44 3.96 -8.97
CA ASN A 298 -0.69 3.63 -9.84
C ASN A 298 -0.30 3.50 -11.32
N ILE A 299 0.83 4.10 -11.75
CA ILE A 299 1.40 3.87 -13.09
C ILE A 299 1.72 2.39 -13.38
N GLN A 300 1.95 1.56 -12.35
CA GLN A 300 2.18 0.12 -12.47
C GLN A 300 0.96 -0.63 -13.04
N MET A 301 -0.24 -0.03 -13.02
CA MET A 301 -1.45 -0.62 -13.62
C MET A 301 -1.28 -0.92 -15.12
N ASN A 302 -0.43 -0.17 -15.83
CA ASN A 302 -0.11 -0.44 -17.23
C ASN A 302 0.47 -1.86 -17.38
N GLY A 303 1.55 -2.16 -16.65
CA GLY A 303 2.19 -3.47 -16.70
C GLY A 303 1.34 -4.58 -16.06
N ILE A 304 0.57 -4.28 -15.01
CA ILE A 304 -0.31 -5.27 -14.37
C ILE A 304 -1.43 -5.70 -15.33
N SER A 305 -1.93 -4.78 -16.16
CA SER A 305 -2.98 -5.10 -17.13
C SER A 305 -2.50 -6.03 -18.24
N GLU A 306 -1.20 -6.04 -18.55
CA GLU A 306 -0.60 -6.97 -19.51
C GLU A 306 -0.51 -8.41 -18.97
N LEU A 307 -0.71 -8.61 -17.66
CA LEU A 307 -0.71 -9.93 -17.04
C LEU A 307 -2.10 -10.61 -17.04
N GLU A 308 -3.17 -9.86 -17.37
CA GLU A 308 -4.50 -10.45 -17.58
C GLU A 308 -4.52 -11.26 -18.87
N ARG A 309 -5.07 -12.47 -18.81
CA ARG A 309 -5.15 -13.43 -19.93
C ARG A 309 -6.27 -14.42 -19.66
N ASP A 310 -6.59 -15.29 -20.62
CA ASP A 310 -7.64 -16.29 -20.46
C ASP A 310 -7.47 -17.12 -19.18
N GLY A 311 -8.52 -17.15 -18.36
CA GLY A 311 -8.52 -17.84 -17.07
C GLY A 311 -7.83 -17.10 -15.91
N VAL A 312 -7.35 -15.87 -16.14
CA VAL A 312 -6.76 -14.98 -15.12
C VAL A 312 -7.50 -13.65 -15.12
N THR A 313 -7.99 -13.25 -13.94
CA THR A 313 -8.68 -11.98 -13.71
C THR A 313 -7.96 -11.20 -12.63
N ILE A 314 -7.58 -9.95 -12.91
CA ILE A 314 -6.85 -9.10 -11.96
C ILE A 314 -7.65 -7.83 -11.67
N TYR A 315 -8.25 -7.74 -10.49
CA TYR A 315 -9.01 -6.57 -10.02
C TYR A 315 -8.06 -5.48 -9.51
N LYS A 316 -8.07 -4.30 -10.16
CA LYS A 316 -7.12 -3.20 -9.88
C LYS A 316 -7.78 -2.10 -9.06
N PHE A 317 -7.26 -1.86 -7.86
CA PHE A 317 -7.74 -0.88 -6.90
C PHE A 317 -6.78 0.30 -6.86
N GLY A 318 -7.25 1.48 -7.26
CA GLY A 318 -6.47 2.73 -7.25
C GLY A 318 -6.70 3.53 -5.97
N LEU A 319 -5.67 3.69 -5.15
CA LEU A 319 -5.71 4.30 -3.81
C LEU A 319 -4.79 5.53 -3.68
N CYS A 320 -4.97 6.28 -2.60
CA CYS A 320 -4.12 7.41 -2.18
C CYS A 320 -3.81 8.41 -3.30
N SER A 321 -4.83 8.82 -4.04
CA SER A 321 -4.74 9.56 -5.30
C SER A 321 -4.41 11.05 -5.15
N THR A 322 -4.29 11.59 -3.94
CA THR A 322 -3.95 13.00 -3.71
C THR A 322 -2.57 13.34 -4.30
N GLY A 323 -2.48 14.33 -5.17
CA GLY A 323 -1.20 14.77 -5.75
C GLY A 323 -0.56 13.79 -6.73
N ILE A 324 -1.33 12.90 -7.36
CA ILE A 324 -0.84 12.08 -8.49
C ILE A 324 -0.56 12.94 -9.73
N ASN A 325 0.38 12.50 -10.56
CA ASN A 325 0.69 13.13 -11.84
C ASN A 325 -0.23 12.63 -12.97
N LYS A 326 -0.09 13.24 -14.15
CA LYS A 326 -0.87 12.90 -15.35
C LYS A 326 -0.73 11.43 -15.76
N ASN A 327 0.48 10.88 -15.71
CA ASN A 327 0.74 9.50 -16.16
C ASN A 327 0.11 8.46 -15.22
N ALA A 328 0.19 8.67 -13.91
CA ALA A 328 -0.48 7.82 -12.93
C ALA A 328 -2.01 7.91 -13.07
N ALA A 329 -2.55 9.12 -13.27
CA ALA A 329 -3.98 9.31 -13.52
C ALA A 329 -4.46 8.65 -14.83
N GLU A 330 -3.64 8.68 -15.88
CA GLU A 330 -3.88 7.97 -17.15
C GLU A 330 -3.96 6.46 -16.97
N ALA A 331 -3.00 5.90 -16.24
CA ALA A 331 -3.02 4.49 -15.92
C ALA A 331 -4.27 4.12 -15.12
N MET A 332 -4.66 4.92 -14.12
CA MET A 332 -5.87 4.70 -13.34
C MET A 332 -7.14 4.77 -14.19
N GLU A 333 -7.31 5.82 -14.99
CA GLU A 333 -8.49 6.00 -15.84
C GLU A 333 -8.68 4.82 -16.80
N LYS A 334 -7.57 4.33 -17.38
CA LYS A 334 -7.61 3.28 -18.40
C LYS A 334 -7.72 1.87 -17.82
N HIS A 335 -7.13 1.63 -16.65
CA HIS A 335 -6.88 0.27 -16.15
C HIS A 335 -7.42 -0.03 -14.76
N ALA A 336 -7.77 0.97 -13.94
CA ALA A 336 -8.37 0.68 -12.64
C ALA A 336 -9.80 0.14 -12.81
N ASP A 337 -10.21 -0.74 -11.90
CA ASP A 337 -11.59 -1.20 -11.78
C ASP A 337 -12.35 -0.40 -10.73
N LEU A 338 -11.65 -0.02 -9.66
CA LEU A 338 -12.16 0.77 -8.54
C LEU A 338 -11.13 1.86 -8.19
N VAL A 339 -11.61 3.09 -8.00
CA VAL A 339 -10.75 4.24 -7.62
C VAL A 339 -11.33 4.95 -6.40
N TRP A 340 -10.53 5.06 -5.34
CA TRP A 340 -10.86 5.87 -4.18
C TRP A 340 -10.42 7.32 -4.42
N SER A 341 -11.38 8.24 -4.36
CA SER A 341 -11.17 9.61 -4.82
C SER A 341 -10.21 10.43 -3.98
N CYS A 342 -10.15 10.14 -2.68
CA CYS A 342 -9.41 10.95 -1.69
C CYS A 342 -9.70 12.46 -1.93
N ALA A 343 -8.75 13.35 -1.66
CA ALA A 343 -8.88 14.77 -1.97
C ALA A 343 -8.28 15.12 -3.35
N SER A 344 -8.32 14.18 -4.31
CA SER A 344 -7.60 14.35 -5.58
C SER A 344 -8.41 15.13 -6.61
N LYS A 345 -7.94 16.35 -6.92
CA LYS A 345 -8.48 17.16 -8.03
C LYS A 345 -8.49 16.37 -9.35
N VAL A 346 -7.41 15.64 -9.62
CA VAL A 346 -7.27 14.88 -10.87
C VAL A 346 -8.29 13.74 -10.95
N VAL A 347 -8.60 13.06 -9.84
CA VAL A 347 -9.67 12.05 -9.85
C VAL A 347 -11.02 12.70 -10.19
N ARG A 348 -11.37 13.81 -9.53
CA ARG A 348 -12.64 14.52 -9.77
C ARG A 348 -12.81 14.99 -11.21
N GLU A 349 -11.75 15.54 -11.80
CA GLU A 349 -11.84 16.11 -13.16
C GLU A 349 -11.78 15.07 -14.26
N ARG A 350 -11.09 13.94 -14.02
CA ARG A 350 -10.74 12.98 -15.09
C ARG A 350 -11.35 11.60 -14.91
N ILE A 351 -11.34 11.07 -13.70
CA ILE A 351 -11.75 9.68 -13.42
C ILE A 351 -13.24 9.63 -13.08
N GLU A 352 -13.72 10.50 -12.19
CA GLU A 352 -15.12 10.54 -11.77
C GLU A 352 -16.13 10.67 -12.94
N PRO A 353 -15.91 11.53 -13.96
CA PRO A 353 -16.82 11.63 -15.10
C PRO A 353 -16.86 10.37 -15.96
N ASN A 354 -15.79 9.56 -15.88
CA ASN A 354 -15.61 8.33 -16.63
C ASN A 354 -16.05 7.07 -15.85
N ALA A 355 -16.41 7.20 -14.57
CA ALA A 355 -16.94 6.11 -13.78
C ALA A 355 -18.33 5.69 -14.27
N ILE A 356 -18.62 4.39 -14.20
CA ILE A 356 -19.93 3.81 -14.56
C ILE A 356 -20.88 3.70 -13.37
N ALA A 357 -20.36 3.80 -12.14
CA ALA A 357 -21.12 3.88 -10.90
C ALA A 357 -20.26 4.55 -9.80
N GLN A 358 -20.89 4.90 -8.68
CA GLN A 358 -20.22 5.41 -7.49
C GLN A 358 -20.85 4.82 -6.23
N VAL A 359 -20.03 4.57 -5.21
CA VAL A 359 -20.51 4.34 -3.84
C VAL A 359 -19.89 5.35 -2.88
N GLY A 360 -20.67 5.78 -1.89
CA GLY A 360 -20.24 6.78 -0.92
C GLY A 360 -20.22 8.21 -1.46
N VAL A 361 -20.35 9.17 -0.54
CA VAL A 361 -20.34 10.62 -0.83
C VAL A 361 -19.17 11.32 -0.17
N LYS A 362 -18.95 11.08 1.14
CA LYS A 362 -17.84 11.69 1.89
C LYS A 362 -16.48 11.17 1.43
N ILE A 363 -16.39 9.89 1.09
CA ILE A 363 -15.21 9.25 0.52
C ILE A 363 -15.69 8.46 -0.70
N PRO A 364 -15.83 9.11 -1.87
CA PRO A 364 -16.33 8.44 -3.06
C PRO A 364 -15.41 7.32 -3.51
N VAL A 365 -16.00 6.18 -3.83
CA VAL A 365 -15.37 5.12 -4.61
C VAL A 365 -16.01 5.13 -5.98
N HIS A 366 -15.20 5.37 -7.00
CA HIS A 366 -15.60 5.39 -8.39
C HIS A 366 -15.38 4.02 -9.00
N ILE A 367 -16.45 3.46 -9.57
CA ILE A 367 -16.43 2.17 -10.24
C ILE A 367 -16.21 2.44 -11.72
N MET A 368 -15.13 1.88 -12.27
CA MET A 368 -14.69 2.16 -13.65
C MET A 368 -15.12 1.09 -14.65
N THR A 369 -15.28 -0.14 -14.19
CA THR A 369 -15.54 -1.32 -15.04
C THR A 369 -16.66 -2.19 -14.45
N GLU A 370 -17.27 -3.03 -15.29
CA GLU A 370 -18.26 -4.03 -14.86
C GLU A 370 -17.67 -5.02 -13.85
N LYS A 371 -16.38 -5.34 -14.01
CA LYS A 371 -15.63 -6.17 -13.06
C LYS A 371 -15.48 -5.48 -11.70
N GLY A 372 -15.23 -4.18 -11.67
CA GLY A 372 -15.27 -3.37 -10.44
C GLY A 372 -16.67 -3.37 -9.82
N TRP A 373 -17.71 -3.20 -10.65
CA TRP A 373 -19.10 -3.24 -10.19
C TRP A 373 -19.44 -4.59 -9.56
N LEU A 374 -18.97 -5.70 -10.11
CA LEU A 374 -19.18 -7.03 -9.54
C LEU A 374 -18.70 -7.12 -8.08
N LEU A 375 -17.51 -6.60 -7.77
CA LEU A 375 -16.99 -6.60 -6.39
C LEU A 375 -17.82 -5.70 -5.47
N VAL A 376 -18.15 -4.50 -5.91
CA VAL A 376 -18.93 -3.54 -5.13
C VAL A 376 -20.34 -4.06 -4.89
N LYS A 377 -20.98 -4.62 -5.92
CA LYS A 377 -22.30 -5.24 -5.82
C LYS A 377 -22.29 -6.35 -4.77
N ASN A 378 -21.33 -7.27 -4.84
CA ASN A 378 -21.15 -8.32 -3.85
C ASN A 378 -20.97 -7.76 -2.43
N HIS A 379 -20.16 -6.71 -2.29
CA HIS A 379 -19.93 -6.05 -1.02
C HIS A 379 -21.22 -5.43 -0.45
N LEU A 380 -22.03 -4.77 -1.27
CA LEU A 380 -23.33 -4.21 -0.87
C LEU A 380 -24.29 -5.31 -0.40
N GLU A 381 -24.44 -6.38 -1.19
CA GLU A 381 -25.37 -7.50 -0.90
C GLU A 381 -24.99 -8.23 0.41
N LEU A 382 -23.70 -8.50 0.63
CA LEU A 382 -23.22 -9.10 1.86
C LEU A 382 -23.36 -8.16 3.06
N THR A 383 -23.07 -6.87 2.88
CA THR A 383 -23.18 -5.90 3.98
C THR A 383 -24.62 -5.72 4.43
N GLU A 384 -25.60 -5.65 3.52
CA GLU A 384 -27.01 -5.60 3.91
C GLU A 384 -27.47 -6.89 4.58
N LYS A 385 -27.02 -8.04 4.08
CA LYS A 385 -27.31 -9.34 4.70
C LYS A 385 -26.76 -9.41 6.12
N ASP A 386 -25.52 -8.97 6.33
CA ASP A 386 -24.87 -8.98 7.65
C ASP A 386 -25.58 -7.99 8.61
N ARG A 387 -26.08 -6.86 8.12
CA ARG A 387 -26.79 -5.84 8.93
C ARG A 387 -28.24 -6.21 9.26
N THR A 388 -28.97 -6.77 8.30
CA THR A 388 -30.44 -6.90 8.37
C THR A 388 -30.92 -8.35 8.40
N GLY A 389 -30.04 -9.31 8.12
CA GLY A 389 -30.38 -10.71 7.89
C GLY A 389 -31.08 -10.99 6.56
N LYS A 390 -31.41 -9.96 5.76
CA LYS A 390 -32.14 -10.10 4.50
C LYS A 390 -31.20 -10.10 3.31
N SER A 391 -31.45 -10.98 2.35
CA SER A 391 -30.74 -10.97 1.07
C SER A 391 -31.40 -9.96 0.13
N VAL A 392 -30.61 -9.03 -0.40
CA VAL A 392 -31.02 -8.03 -1.39
C VAL A 392 -30.19 -8.25 -2.65
N SER A 393 -30.73 -7.90 -3.81
CA SER A 393 -30.03 -8.01 -5.10
C SER A 393 -29.95 -6.65 -5.77
N TYR A 394 -28.74 -6.30 -6.19
CA TYR A 394 -28.48 -5.08 -6.97
C TYR A 394 -28.27 -5.39 -8.45
N SER A 395 -28.71 -6.55 -8.91
CA SER A 395 -28.51 -6.98 -10.32
C SER A 395 -29.33 -6.16 -11.32
N GLY A 396 -30.37 -5.43 -10.88
CA GLY A 396 -31.15 -4.52 -11.72
C GLY A 396 -30.50 -3.14 -11.92
N VAL A 397 -29.36 -2.86 -11.27
CA VAL A 397 -28.68 -1.57 -11.39
C VAL A 397 -27.96 -1.50 -12.73
N ILE A 398 -28.31 -0.49 -13.53
CA ILE A 398 -27.70 -0.26 -14.84
C ILE A 398 -26.56 0.73 -14.70
N CYS A 399 -25.33 0.22 -14.68
CA CYS A 399 -24.09 0.99 -14.71
C CYS A 399 -23.96 1.77 -16.03
N ARG A 400 -23.64 3.05 -15.94
CA ARG A 400 -23.48 3.95 -17.09
C ARG A 400 -22.75 5.23 -16.70
N LYS A 401 -22.06 5.83 -17.66
CA LYS A 401 -21.43 7.15 -17.48
C LYS A 401 -22.46 8.28 -17.53
N GLY A 402 -22.02 9.48 -17.13
CA GLY A 402 -22.79 10.72 -17.27
C GLY A 402 -23.84 10.94 -16.18
N LYS A 403 -24.80 11.82 -16.46
CA LYS A 403 -25.77 12.33 -15.46
C LYS A 403 -26.62 11.26 -14.77
N LYS A 404 -26.92 10.17 -15.49
CA LYS A 404 -27.68 9.02 -15.00
C LYS A 404 -26.82 7.92 -14.36
N LYS A 405 -25.52 8.18 -14.12
CA LYS A 405 -24.63 7.29 -13.37
C LYS A 405 -25.24 6.98 -12.00
N PRO A 406 -25.38 5.70 -11.62
CA PRO A 406 -25.91 5.35 -10.30
C PRO A 406 -24.90 5.71 -9.20
N VAL A 407 -25.40 6.34 -8.14
CA VAL A 407 -24.69 6.65 -6.91
C VAL A 407 -25.37 5.92 -5.76
N VAL A 408 -24.64 5.04 -5.08
CA VAL A 408 -25.12 4.29 -3.94
C VAL A 408 -24.77 5.04 -2.65
N LEU A 409 -25.79 5.27 -1.84
CA LEU A 409 -25.75 6.00 -0.60
C LEU A 409 -26.05 5.04 0.55
N ASN A 410 -25.35 5.23 1.67
CA ASN A 410 -25.65 4.52 2.91
C ASN A 410 -26.74 5.28 3.68
N ASP A 411 -27.91 4.68 3.84
CA ASP A 411 -29.05 5.23 4.54
C ASP A 411 -29.36 4.32 5.74
N GLU A 412 -28.72 4.60 6.89
CA GLU A 412 -28.69 3.89 8.20
C GLU A 412 -28.90 2.35 8.16
N ASN A 413 -30.06 1.89 7.70
CA ASN A 413 -30.50 0.50 7.64
C ASN A 413 -30.46 -0.15 6.23
N SER A 414 -30.15 0.58 5.16
CA SER A 414 -30.11 0.05 3.78
C SER A 414 -29.24 0.91 2.85
N PHE A 415 -29.03 0.45 1.61
CA PHE A 415 -28.47 1.29 0.56
C PHE A 415 -29.54 1.86 -0.38
N ARG A 416 -29.46 3.17 -0.62
CA ARG A 416 -30.30 3.89 -1.58
C ARG A 416 -29.51 4.23 -2.83
N ILE A 417 -30.14 4.12 -4.00
CA ILE A 417 -29.51 4.47 -5.28
C ILE A 417 -30.19 5.71 -5.86
N ILE A 418 -29.37 6.70 -6.22
CA ILE A 418 -29.81 7.90 -6.94
C ILE A 418 -29.02 8.07 -8.24
N ALA A 419 -29.52 8.90 -9.16
CA ALA A 419 -28.74 9.36 -10.29
C ALA A 419 -27.74 10.44 -9.83
N SER A 420 -26.56 10.48 -10.44
CA SER A 420 -25.51 11.46 -10.13
C SER A 420 -25.97 12.92 -10.27
N GLU A 421 -26.89 13.23 -11.19
CA GLU A 421 -27.46 14.58 -11.32
C GLU A 421 -28.35 15.02 -10.15
N ASN A 422 -28.78 14.07 -9.33
CA ASN A 422 -29.55 14.34 -8.11
C ASN A 422 -28.63 14.48 -6.88
N LEU A 423 -27.34 14.20 -7.01
CA LEU A 423 -26.37 14.43 -5.95
C LEU A 423 -26.13 15.94 -5.84
N ARG A 424 -26.52 16.54 -4.71
CA ARG A 424 -26.23 17.95 -4.42
C ARG A 424 -24.74 18.13 -4.12
N ASP A 425 -24.21 19.35 -4.29
CA ASP A 425 -22.82 19.70 -3.94
C ASP A 425 -22.59 19.60 -2.42
N CYS A 426 -22.37 18.37 -1.97
CA CYS A 426 -22.09 18.02 -0.57
C CYS A 426 -20.61 17.70 -0.35
N LEU A 427 -19.76 17.91 -1.37
CA LEU A 427 -18.35 17.53 -1.39
C LEU A 427 -17.52 18.20 -0.28
N ASP A 428 -17.97 19.37 0.22
CA ASP A 428 -17.36 20.10 1.34
C ASP A 428 -18.37 20.44 2.46
N CYS A 429 -19.55 19.82 2.45
CA CYS A 429 -20.57 20.13 3.48
C CYS A 429 -20.24 19.40 4.79
N PRO A 430 -20.10 20.09 5.95
CA PRO A 430 -19.95 19.44 7.24
C PRO A 430 -21.21 18.66 7.66
N HIS A 431 -22.35 18.97 7.03
CA HIS A 431 -23.66 18.34 7.24
C HIS A 431 -24.26 17.97 5.87
N PRO A 432 -23.77 16.92 5.19
CA PRO A 432 -24.22 16.60 3.84
C PRO A 432 -25.73 16.33 3.84
N CYS A 433 -26.48 17.22 3.19
CA CYS A 433 -27.92 17.08 3.00
C CYS A 433 -28.10 16.10 1.83
N VAL A 434 -28.28 14.82 2.14
CA VAL A 434 -28.66 13.80 1.15
C VAL A 434 -30.00 14.16 0.51
#